data_AF-F4CJ15-F1
#
_entry.id   AF-F4CJ15-F1
#
_cell.length_a   1.000
_cell.length_b   1.000
_cell.length_c   1.000
_cell.angle_alpha   90.00
_cell.angle_beta   90.00
_cell.angle_gamma   90.00
#
_symmetry.space_group_name_H-M   'P 1'
#
loop_
_entity.id
_entity.type
_entity.pdbx_description
1 polymer ?
#
loop_
_entity_poly.entity_id
_entity_poly.type
_entity_poly.pdbx_seq_one_letter_code
_entity_poly.pdbx_strand_id
1 'polypeptide(L)'
;MSDEREPTAAEILEWRRDGVFLPDGKATPEEFPSLKNMSAGFLFNGVLRPLEPAPPEYVALPMARSDMELVGAVGQWNMLWESAQFRRRFFDMDDLPKPMAKIADLGDVNVTFVPRTRARYFEYAPLFHLLPKRVLDMFGLPLLRGGQWPFMADWAGIDDFLPTDFEARLASAWAWTVWPHLMSGSKMKAFSADDPIRLLAHNLDFWVPAVTATIQDRLRDFPEVDKGKTPSPVTLEDGSVLAGAIAGNPRMGGPVWFGEDDAQDAVVETVDAADRTGQLRGILDAVRSHRVEDDFSSQWSYAREDFERKLHGKRRKVTVKLVELTDTIPVQGPESEVLGNLVTNDFLALMDARNQQIVVLLNSGMTKKTEIAEVLGYANHSAISKRLAQIRRTAEVYFDGT
;
A
#
# COMPACT_ATOMS: atom_id res chain seq x y z
N MET A 1 -23.52 -39.27 -25.30
CA MET A 1 -23.96 -37.86 -25.20
C MET A 1 -24.50 -37.68 -23.81
N SER A 2 -23.66 -37.25 -22.86
CA SER A 2 -24.15 -36.89 -21.52
C SER A 2 -24.78 -35.50 -21.63
N ASP A 3 -26.03 -35.39 -21.20
CA ASP A 3 -26.68 -34.10 -20.98
C ASP A 3 -25.87 -33.32 -19.94
N GLU A 4 -25.08 -32.35 -20.38
CA GLU A 4 -24.51 -31.34 -19.49
C GLU A 4 -25.63 -30.39 -19.08
N ARG A 5 -26.31 -30.73 -17.96
CA ARG A 5 -27.25 -29.83 -17.30
C ARG A 5 -26.50 -28.59 -16.83
N GLU A 6 -27.05 -27.41 -17.11
CA GLU A 6 -26.51 -26.17 -16.55
C GLU A 6 -26.49 -26.21 -15.00
N PRO A 7 -25.37 -25.81 -14.37
CA PRO A 7 -25.26 -25.77 -12.91
C PRO A 7 -26.32 -24.86 -12.28
N THR A 8 -26.88 -25.27 -11.14
CA THR A 8 -27.74 -24.40 -10.33
C THR A 8 -26.93 -23.28 -9.67
N ALA A 9 -27.61 -22.21 -9.26
CA ALA A 9 -26.99 -21.14 -8.49
C ALA A 9 -26.35 -21.62 -7.16
N ALA A 10 -26.90 -22.66 -6.54
CA ALA A 10 -26.35 -23.25 -5.32
C ALA A 10 -25.02 -23.98 -5.59
N GLU A 11 -24.95 -24.78 -6.66
CA GLU A 11 -23.72 -25.46 -7.08
C GLU A 11 -22.63 -24.44 -7.47
N ILE A 12 -23.00 -23.36 -8.19
CA ILE A 12 -22.06 -22.28 -8.52
C ILE A 12 -21.52 -21.61 -7.25
N LEU A 13 -22.40 -21.32 -6.27
CA LEU A 13 -21.98 -20.72 -5.01
C LEU A 13 -21.04 -21.63 -4.21
N GLU A 14 -21.32 -22.93 -4.18
CA GLU A 14 -20.48 -23.93 -3.51
C GLU A 14 -19.11 -24.04 -4.18
N TRP A 15 -19.05 -24.14 -5.51
CA TRP A 15 -17.78 -24.15 -6.25
C TRP A 15 -16.94 -22.89 -6.02
N ARG A 16 -17.61 -21.73 -5.96
CA ARG A 16 -16.96 -20.46 -5.63
C ARG A 16 -16.42 -20.47 -4.20
N ARG A 17 -17.20 -20.96 -3.23
CA ARG A 17 -16.78 -21.10 -1.84
C ARG A 17 -15.54 -22.00 -1.74
N ASP A 18 -15.55 -23.14 -2.40
CA ASP A 18 -14.42 -24.08 -2.44
C ASP A 18 -13.18 -23.49 -3.12
N GLY A 19 -13.38 -22.60 -4.10
CA GLY A 19 -12.32 -21.84 -4.76
C GLY A 19 -11.69 -20.76 -3.87
N VAL A 20 -12.40 -20.25 -2.86
CA VAL A 20 -11.91 -19.20 -1.96
C VAL A 20 -11.22 -19.77 -0.72
N PHE A 21 -11.88 -20.68 -0.01
CA PHE A 21 -11.41 -21.14 1.30
C PHE A 21 -10.42 -22.29 1.18
N LEU A 22 -9.37 -22.23 1.97
CA LEU A 22 -8.46 -23.36 2.14
C LEU A 22 -9.05 -24.30 3.21
N PRO A 23 -9.21 -25.60 2.93
CA PRO A 23 -9.67 -26.55 3.95
C PRO A 23 -8.70 -26.60 5.14
N ASP A 24 -9.22 -26.62 6.37
CA ASP A 24 -8.41 -26.54 7.60
C ASP A 24 -7.26 -27.56 7.65
N GLY A 25 -7.49 -28.80 7.21
CA GLY A 25 -6.47 -29.86 7.19
C GLY A 25 -5.33 -29.64 6.18
N LYS A 26 -5.41 -28.58 5.35
CA LYS A 26 -4.37 -28.20 4.37
C LYS A 26 -3.56 -26.97 4.77
N ALA A 27 -3.90 -26.30 5.87
CA ALA A 27 -3.13 -25.18 6.39
C ALA A 27 -2.04 -25.67 7.35
N THR A 28 -1.05 -26.38 6.82
CA THR A 28 0.11 -26.83 7.62
C THR A 28 1.11 -25.69 7.78
N PRO A 29 1.89 -25.63 8.89
CA PRO A 29 2.90 -24.59 9.09
C PRO A 29 3.99 -24.56 8.01
N GLU A 30 4.21 -25.66 7.28
CA GLU A 30 5.21 -25.75 6.22
C GLU A 30 4.73 -25.19 4.88
N GLU A 31 3.41 -25.12 4.65
CA GLU A 31 2.82 -24.70 3.37
C GLU A 31 2.01 -23.40 3.47
N PHE A 32 1.54 -23.05 4.67
CA PHE A 32 0.73 -21.87 4.95
C PHE A 32 1.41 -20.97 5.98
N PRO A 33 1.38 -19.63 5.80
CA PRO A 33 0.73 -18.90 4.71
C PRO A 33 1.58 -18.91 3.43
N SER A 34 1.01 -18.52 2.30
CA SER A 34 1.74 -18.49 1.03
C SER A 34 1.26 -17.41 0.06
N LEU A 35 2.21 -16.89 -0.71
CA LEU A 35 1.97 -15.97 -1.81
C LEU A 35 2.76 -16.44 -3.03
N LYS A 36 2.15 -16.38 -4.21
CA LYS A 36 2.77 -16.81 -5.47
C LYS A 36 2.81 -15.69 -6.49
N ASN A 37 3.71 -15.84 -7.46
CA ASN A 37 3.80 -15.01 -8.65
C ASN A 37 3.72 -15.88 -9.91
N MET A 38 3.15 -15.31 -10.97
CA MET A 38 3.06 -15.91 -12.29
C MET A 38 3.98 -15.14 -13.23
N SER A 39 4.86 -15.87 -13.90
CA SER A 39 5.83 -15.32 -14.85
C SER A 39 5.16 -14.66 -16.04
N ALA A 40 5.67 -13.49 -16.45
CA ALA A 40 5.39 -12.95 -17.78
C ALA A 40 5.80 -13.89 -18.92
N GLY A 41 6.74 -14.81 -18.69
CA GLY A 41 7.18 -15.81 -19.66
C GLY A 41 6.10 -16.78 -20.13
N PHE A 42 4.92 -16.83 -19.50
CA PHE A 42 3.77 -17.57 -20.02
C PHE A 42 3.16 -16.92 -21.26
N LEU A 43 3.17 -15.58 -21.35
CA LEU A 43 2.52 -14.82 -22.43
C LEU A 43 3.51 -14.03 -23.28
N PHE A 44 4.64 -13.59 -22.70
CA PHE A 44 5.58 -12.68 -23.31
C PHE A 44 6.91 -13.37 -23.61
N ASN A 45 7.46 -13.09 -24.80
CA ASN A 45 8.79 -13.56 -25.20
C ASN A 45 9.93 -12.69 -24.65
N GLY A 46 9.61 -11.56 -24.02
CA GLY A 46 10.59 -10.70 -23.37
C GLY A 46 9.91 -9.56 -22.62
N VAL A 47 10.66 -8.94 -21.72
CA VAL A 47 10.25 -7.81 -20.91
C VAL A 47 11.21 -6.65 -21.09
N LEU A 48 10.74 -5.43 -20.85
CA LEU A 48 11.60 -4.28 -20.61
C LEU A 48 11.91 -4.29 -19.11
N ARG A 49 13.16 -4.06 -18.72
CA ARG A 49 13.57 -3.93 -17.33
C ARG A 49 14.19 -2.55 -17.13
N PRO A 50 13.62 -1.69 -16.28
CA PRO A 50 14.24 -0.41 -15.95
C PRO A 50 15.54 -0.65 -15.19
N LEU A 51 16.53 0.22 -15.41
CA LEU A 51 17.74 0.27 -14.57
C LEU A 51 17.40 0.77 -13.16
N GLU A 52 16.47 1.74 -13.09
CA GLU A 52 15.95 2.32 -11.85
C GLU A 52 14.41 2.23 -11.89
N PRO A 53 13.82 1.15 -11.34
CA PRO A 53 12.37 1.01 -11.27
C PRO A 53 11.79 2.04 -10.28
N ALA A 54 10.80 2.80 -10.72
CA ALA A 54 10.00 3.62 -9.81
C ALA A 54 9.24 2.72 -8.81
N PRO A 55 8.82 3.19 -7.63
CA PRO A 55 7.89 2.45 -6.77
C PRO A 55 6.55 2.23 -7.49
N PRO A 56 5.91 1.05 -7.34
CA PRO A 56 4.59 0.82 -7.93
C PRO A 56 3.49 1.53 -7.15
N GLU A 57 2.61 2.23 -7.87
CA GLU A 57 1.37 2.80 -7.35
C GLU A 57 0.19 1.87 -7.62
N TYR A 58 -0.64 1.64 -6.60
CA TYR A 58 -1.83 0.80 -6.74
C TYR A 58 -3.02 1.66 -7.17
N VAL A 59 -3.59 1.36 -8.32
CA VAL A 59 -4.79 2.04 -8.84
C VAL A 59 -5.97 1.09 -8.78
N ALA A 60 -6.94 1.43 -7.96
CA ALA A 60 -8.15 0.63 -7.80
C ALA A 60 -9.19 0.99 -8.87
N LEU A 61 -9.63 0.01 -9.66
CA LEU A 61 -10.62 0.19 -10.72
C LEU A 61 -11.94 -0.49 -10.34
N PRO A 62 -13.11 0.12 -10.64
CA PRO A 62 -14.37 -0.60 -10.56
C PRO A 62 -14.37 -1.72 -11.61
N MET A 63 -14.36 -2.98 -11.16
CA MET A 63 -14.27 -4.15 -12.03
C MET A 63 -15.43 -5.09 -11.73
N ALA A 64 -16.42 -5.14 -12.64
CA ALA A 64 -17.46 -6.16 -12.57
C ALA A 64 -16.87 -7.51 -13.02
N ARG A 65 -17.20 -8.62 -12.32
CA ARG A 65 -16.70 -9.95 -12.72
C ARG A 65 -17.08 -10.37 -14.14
N SER A 66 -18.20 -9.86 -14.64
CA SER A 66 -18.66 -10.13 -16.00
C SER A 66 -17.81 -9.41 -17.06
N ASP A 67 -17.01 -8.42 -16.68
CA ASP A 67 -16.15 -7.67 -17.59
C ASP A 67 -14.82 -8.40 -17.80
N MET A 68 -14.89 -9.49 -18.58
CA MET A 68 -13.75 -10.35 -18.88
C MET A 68 -12.65 -9.62 -19.66
N GLU A 69 -13.02 -8.61 -20.44
CA GLU A 69 -12.09 -7.79 -21.21
C GLU A 69 -11.22 -6.95 -20.27
N LEU A 70 -11.84 -6.20 -19.34
CA LEU A 70 -11.11 -5.42 -18.36
C LEU A 70 -10.26 -6.30 -17.44
N VAL A 71 -10.79 -7.44 -16.97
CA VAL A 71 -10.04 -8.39 -16.14
C VAL A 71 -8.83 -8.94 -16.89
N GLY A 72 -9.01 -9.34 -18.15
CA GLY A 72 -7.93 -9.84 -19.00
C GLY A 72 -6.84 -8.79 -19.23
N ALA A 73 -7.22 -7.55 -19.54
CA ALA A 73 -6.29 -6.45 -19.75
C ALA A 73 -5.50 -6.12 -18.47
N VAL A 74 -6.18 -6.01 -17.32
CA VAL A 74 -5.54 -5.80 -16.01
C VAL A 74 -4.54 -6.91 -15.69
N GLY A 75 -4.93 -8.17 -15.91
CA GLY A 75 -4.04 -9.31 -15.70
C GLY A 75 -2.80 -9.24 -16.58
N GLN A 76 -2.93 -8.98 -17.88
CA GLN A 76 -1.79 -8.85 -18.78
C GLN A 76 -0.88 -7.68 -18.39
N TRP A 77 -1.46 -6.52 -18.05
CA TRP A 77 -0.72 -5.36 -17.57
C TRP A 77 0.11 -5.68 -16.33
N ASN A 78 -0.54 -6.24 -15.31
CA ASN A 78 0.10 -6.57 -14.05
C ASN A 78 1.14 -7.69 -14.21
N MET A 79 0.94 -8.65 -15.12
CA MET A 79 1.92 -9.71 -15.38
C MET A 79 3.30 -9.14 -15.78
N LEU A 80 3.32 -8.00 -16.47
CA LEU A 80 4.52 -7.24 -16.83
C LEU A 80 5.07 -6.41 -15.66
N TRP A 81 4.97 -6.91 -14.43
CA TRP A 81 5.43 -6.20 -13.23
C TRP A 81 6.91 -5.81 -13.33
N GLU A 82 7.74 -6.64 -13.97
CA GLU A 82 9.17 -6.40 -14.23
C GLU A 82 9.43 -5.14 -15.08
N SER A 83 8.47 -4.73 -15.89
CA SER A 83 8.57 -3.54 -16.75
C SER A 83 8.25 -2.23 -16.06
N ALA A 84 7.76 -2.27 -14.82
CA ALA A 84 7.55 -1.10 -13.97
C ALA A 84 6.88 0.07 -14.73
N GLN A 85 7.54 1.23 -14.81
CA GLN A 85 7.04 2.41 -15.53
C GLN A 85 6.85 2.20 -17.04
N PHE A 86 7.51 1.21 -17.65
CA PHE A 86 7.46 0.96 -19.09
C PHE A 86 6.35 -0.01 -19.51
N ARG A 87 5.43 -0.41 -18.62
CA ARG A 87 4.32 -1.34 -18.95
C ARG A 87 3.47 -0.86 -20.12
N ARG A 88 3.13 0.44 -20.16
CA ARG A 88 2.40 1.11 -21.25
C ARG A 88 2.95 0.74 -22.63
N ARG A 89 4.26 0.55 -22.76
CA ARG A 89 4.95 0.30 -24.04
C ARG A 89 4.62 -1.05 -24.67
N PHE A 90 3.97 -1.97 -23.94
CA PHE A 90 3.54 -3.27 -24.44
C PHE A 90 2.13 -3.27 -25.02
N PHE A 91 1.37 -2.19 -24.85
CA PHE A 91 -0.04 -2.12 -25.21
C PHE A 91 -0.29 -1.07 -26.27
N ASP A 92 -1.19 -1.38 -27.20
CA ASP A 92 -1.79 -0.36 -28.05
C ASP A 92 -2.82 0.42 -27.22
N MET A 93 -2.81 1.76 -27.33
CA MET A 93 -3.74 2.62 -26.61
C MET A 93 -5.18 2.41 -27.08
N ASP A 94 -5.37 2.06 -28.35
CA ASP A 94 -6.69 1.83 -28.94
C ASP A 94 -7.32 0.50 -28.48
N ASP A 95 -6.49 -0.44 -28.02
CA ASP A 95 -6.92 -1.75 -27.52
C ASP A 95 -7.07 -1.80 -25.98
N LEU A 96 -6.67 -0.74 -25.28
CA LEU A 96 -6.78 -0.68 -23.82
C LEU A 96 -8.21 -0.28 -23.39
N PRO A 97 -8.79 -0.97 -22.39
CA PRO A 97 -10.03 -0.52 -21.77
C PRO A 97 -9.90 0.93 -21.28
N LYS A 98 -10.94 1.74 -21.50
CA LYS A 98 -10.93 3.20 -21.25
C LYS A 98 -10.35 3.61 -19.88
N PRO A 99 -10.64 2.95 -18.75
CA PRO A 99 -10.06 3.32 -17.46
C PRO A 99 -8.54 3.16 -17.43
N MET A 100 -8.01 2.11 -18.06
CA MET A 100 -6.57 1.86 -18.15
C MET A 100 -5.91 2.79 -19.16
N ALA A 101 -6.55 3.04 -20.31
CA ALA A 101 -6.06 3.95 -21.33
C ALA A 101 -5.80 5.36 -20.76
N LYS A 102 -6.69 5.88 -19.91
CA LYS A 102 -6.48 7.18 -19.23
C LYS A 102 -5.20 7.24 -18.41
N ILE A 103 -4.84 6.14 -17.73
CA ILE A 103 -3.61 6.06 -16.93
C ILE A 103 -2.39 5.87 -17.83
N ALA A 104 -2.53 5.06 -18.87
CA ALA A 104 -1.49 4.83 -19.86
C ALA A 104 -1.13 6.12 -20.64
N ASP A 105 -2.08 7.04 -20.81
CA ASP A 105 -1.89 8.35 -21.45
C ASP A 105 -1.03 9.33 -20.62
N LEU A 106 -0.88 9.06 -19.32
CA LEU A 106 0.02 9.81 -18.44
C LEU A 106 1.51 9.52 -18.73
N GLY A 107 1.79 8.54 -19.59
CA GLY A 107 3.14 8.16 -20.01
C GLY A 107 3.71 6.98 -19.22
N ASP A 108 5.03 7.00 -19.02
CA ASP A 108 5.73 5.92 -18.33
C ASP A 108 5.56 6.06 -16.80
N VAL A 109 4.45 5.53 -16.29
CA VAL A 109 4.11 5.49 -14.85
C VAL A 109 4.06 4.05 -14.34
N ASN A 110 4.64 3.79 -13.16
CA ASN A 110 4.65 2.43 -12.60
C ASN A 110 3.36 2.15 -11.84
N VAL A 111 2.32 1.69 -12.54
CA VAL A 111 1.00 1.43 -11.96
C VAL A 111 0.68 -0.07 -11.93
N THR A 112 0.17 -0.55 -10.80
CA THR A 112 -0.45 -1.87 -10.63
C THR A 112 -1.94 -1.68 -10.47
N PHE A 113 -2.75 -2.32 -11.31
CA PHE A 113 -4.20 -2.22 -11.20
C PHE A 113 -4.77 -3.28 -10.26
N VAL A 114 -5.75 -2.91 -9.45
CA VAL A 114 -6.48 -3.84 -8.59
C VAL A 114 -7.98 -3.55 -8.64
N PRO A 115 -8.84 -4.55 -8.40
CA PRO A 115 -10.28 -4.30 -8.35
C PRO A 115 -10.62 -3.54 -7.07
N ARG A 116 -11.38 -2.44 -7.21
CA ARG A 116 -12.01 -1.76 -6.08
C ARG A 116 -13.15 -2.65 -5.56
N THR A 117 -12.97 -3.14 -4.35
CA THR A 117 -13.89 -4.07 -3.67
C THR A 117 -14.32 -3.51 -2.32
N ARG A 118 -15.39 -4.03 -1.73
CA ARG A 118 -15.88 -3.56 -0.42
C ARG A 118 -14.84 -3.80 0.67
N ALA A 119 -14.21 -4.98 0.67
CA ALA A 119 -13.22 -5.35 1.66
C ALA A 119 -11.80 -4.83 1.33
N ARG A 120 -11.60 -4.21 0.14
CA ARG A 120 -10.27 -3.80 -0.37
C ARG A 120 -9.23 -4.93 -0.33
N TYR A 121 -9.68 -6.18 -0.38
CA TYR A 121 -8.81 -7.35 -0.17
C TYR A 121 -7.64 -7.39 -1.14
N PHE A 122 -7.85 -7.06 -2.41
CA PHE A 122 -6.79 -7.11 -3.42
C PHE A 122 -5.73 -6.03 -3.26
N GLU A 123 -6.04 -4.94 -2.57
CA GLU A 123 -5.09 -3.91 -2.17
C GLU A 123 -4.17 -4.44 -1.05
N TYR A 124 -4.72 -5.26 -0.14
CA TYR A 124 -4.05 -5.75 1.06
C TYR A 124 -3.65 -7.24 1.04
N ALA A 125 -3.87 -7.92 -0.07
CA ALA A 125 -3.64 -9.36 -0.20
C ALA A 125 -2.20 -9.77 0.20
N PRO A 126 -1.14 -9.02 -0.20
CA PRO A 126 0.22 -9.31 0.28
C PRO A 126 0.36 -9.37 1.81
N LEU A 127 -0.24 -8.42 2.53
CA LEU A 127 -0.19 -8.35 4.00
C LEU A 127 -0.99 -9.49 4.62
N PHE A 128 -2.17 -9.78 4.06
CA PHE A 128 -3.01 -10.89 4.51
C PHE A 128 -2.28 -12.24 4.38
N HIS A 129 -1.61 -12.48 3.25
CA HIS A 129 -0.92 -13.74 2.97
C HIS A 129 0.44 -13.88 3.66
N LEU A 130 0.78 -12.97 4.58
CA LEU A 130 1.87 -13.15 5.55
C LEU A 130 1.36 -13.66 6.92
N LEU A 131 0.06 -13.64 7.15
CA LEU A 131 -0.51 -13.96 8.46
C LEU A 131 -0.64 -15.48 8.66
N PRO A 132 -0.02 -16.06 9.70
CA PRO A 132 -0.17 -17.48 9.99
C PRO A 132 -1.59 -17.80 10.47
N LYS A 133 -2.02 -19.06 10.33
CA LYS A 133 -3.39 -19.50 10.65
C LYS A 133 -3.81 -19.07 12.07
N ARG A 134 -2.91 -19.22 13.04
CA ARG A 134 -3.16 -18.82 14.45
C ARG A 134 -3.58 -17.35 14.59
N VAL A 135 -3.01 -16.46 13.76
CA VAL A 135 -3.32 -15.03 13.78
C VAL A 135 -4.65 -14.78 13.09
N LEU A 136 -4.91 -15.47 11.97
CA LEU A 136 -6.22 -15.39 11.31
C LEU A 136 -7.36 -15.81 12.25
N ASP A 137 -7.22 -16.96 12.92
CA ASP A 137 -8.20 -17.45 13.89
C ASP A 137 -8.42 -16.45 15.03
N MET A 138 -7.33 -15.89 15.58
CA MET A 138 -7.38 -14.93 16.69
C MET A 138 -8.16 -13.65 16.37
N PHE A 139 -8.10 -13.18 15.12
CA PHE A 139 -8.79 -11.97 14.66
C PHE A 139 -10.08 -12.28 13.88
N GLY A 140 -10.50 -13.54 13.83
CA GLY A 140 -11.71 -13.95 13.10
C GLY A 140 -11.63 -13.65 11.60
N LEU A 141 -10.44 -13.78 11.02
CA LEU A 141 -10.21 -13.70 9.58
C LEU A 141 -10.37 -15.08 8.94
N PRO A 142 -10.89 -15.16 7.71
CA PRO A 142 -11.10 -16.44 7.04
C PRO A 142 -9.78 -17.11 6.64
N LEU A 143 -9.75 -18.44 6.60
CA LEU A 143 -8.63 -19.18 6.04
C LEU A 143 -8.77 -19.25 4.51
N LEU A 144 -8.01 -18.42 3.79
CA LEU A 144 -8.06 -18.31 2.33
C LEU A 144 -7.00 -19.19 1.67
N ARG A 145 -7.26 -19.62 0.43
CA ARG A 145 -6.21 -20.21 -0.42
C ARG A 145 -5.11 -19.20 -0.68
N GLY A 146 -3.88 -19.69 -0.83
CA GLY A 146 -2.68 -18.86 -1.00
C GLY A 146 -2.86 -17.81 -2.10
N GLY A 147 -2.35 -16.61 -1.84
CA GLY A 147 -2.53 -15.46 -2.69
C GLY A 147 -1.69 -15.48 -3.96
N GLN A 148 -2.01 -14.56 -4.86
CA GLN A 148 -1.26 -14.29 -6.07
C GLN A 148 -0.92 -12.81 -6.11
N TRP A 149 0.34 -12.48 -6.35
CA TRP A 149 0.80 -11.12 -6.62
C TRP A 149 1.57 -11.04 -7.94
N PRO A 150 1.35 -9.99 -8.75
CA PRO A 150 0.28 -8.99 -8.61
C PRO A 150 -1.11 -9.60 -8.90
N PHE A 151 -2.17 -8.81 -8.71
CA PHE A 151 -3.52 -9.23 -9.06
C PHE A 151 -3.61 -9.60 -10.55
N MET A 152 -4.21 -10.74 -10.85
CA MET A 152 -4.37 -11.23 -12.23
C MET A 152 -5.84 -11.32 -12.63
N ALA A 153 -6.64 -11.99 -11.79
CA ALA A 153 -8.08 -12.15 -11.97
C ALA A 153 -8.71 -12.65 -10.66
N ASP A 154 -10.01 -12.40 -10.47
CA ASP A 154 -10.80 -12.90 -9.34
C ASP A 154 -11.91 -13.84 -9.81
N TRP A 155 -11.59 -15.12 -9.98
CA TRP A 155 -12.51 -16.11 -10.52
C TRP A 155 -13.60 -16.56 -9.54
N ALA A 156 -13.31 -16.56 -8.24
CA ALA A 156 -14.15 -17.23 -7.24
C ALA A 156 -15.24 -16.32 -6.64
N GLY A 157 -15.34 -15.08 -7.09
CA GLY A 157 -14.62 -14.11 -6.30
C GLY A 157 -14.94 -13.83 -4.84
N ILE A 158 -13.91 -13.25 -4.26
CA ILE A 158 -13.59 -13.39 -2.85
C ILE A 158 -14.34 -12.42 -1.95
N ASP A 159 -14.59 -11.20 -2.43
CA ASP A 159 -15.19 -10.10 -1.65
C ASP A 159 -16.58 -10.45 -1.08
N ASP A 160 -17.31 -11.33 -1.77
CA ASP A 160 -18.64 -11.81 -1.36
C ASP A 160 -18.59 -12.68 -0.09
N PHE A 161 -17.42 -13.25 0.22
CA PHE A 161 -17.22 -14.18 1.34
C PHE A 161 -16.45 -13.56 2.50
N LEU A 162 -15.95 -12.33 2.35
CA LEU A 162 -15.19 -11.64 3.38
C LEU A 162 -16.12 -10.92 4.37
N PRO A 163 -15.76 -10.86 5.66
CA PRO A 163 -16.55 -10.16 6.66
C PRO A 163 -16.73 -8.67 6.32
N THR A 164 -17.78 -8.05 6.88
CA THR A 164 -18.10 -6.64 6.65
C THR A 164 -17.03 -5.69 7.17
N ASP A 165 -16.35 -6.09 8.24
CA ASP A 165 -15.27 -5.40 8.95
C ASP A 165 -13.89 -5.98 8.62
N PHE A 166 -13.73 -6.62 7.45
CA PHE A 166 -12.48 -7.27 7.03
C PHE A 166 -11.24 -6.38 7.18
N GLU A 167 -11.29 -5.13 6.69
CA GLU A 167 -10.17 -4.20 6.74
C GLU A 167 -9.72 -3.91 8.18
N ALA A 168 -10.67 -3.68 9.10
CA ALA A 168 -10.37 -3.43 10.50
C ALA A 168 -9.77 -4.66 11.20
N ARG A 169 -10.25 -5.87 10.85
CA ARG A 169 -9.68 -7.13 11.38
C ARG A 169 -8.27 -7.36 10.85
N LEU A 170 -8.04 -7.11 9.55
CA LEU A 170 -6.74 -7.21 8.94
C LEU A 170 -5.75 -6.20 9.52
N ALA A 171 -6.17 -4.94 9.69
CA ALA A 171 -5.38 -3.90 10.36
C ALA A 171 -4.98 -4.30 11.78
N SER A 172 -5.89 -4.95 12.53
CA SER A 172 -5.60 -5.44 13.88
C SER A 172 -4.64 -6.63 13.88
N ALA A 173 -4.83 -7.57 12.96
CA ALA A 173 -3.99 -8.74 12.79
C ALA A 173 -2.57 -8.37 12.35
N TRP A 174 -2.46 -7.48 11.37
CA TRP A 174 -1.19 -6.96 10.90
C TRP A 174 -0.45 -6.20 11.99
N ALA A 175 -1.12 -5.27 12.67
CA ALA A 175 -0.53 -4.53 13.78
C ALA A 175 0.02 -5.47 14.84
N TRP A 176 -0.72 -6.54 15.20
CA TRP A 176 -0.26 -7.55 16.15
C TRP A 176 1.03 -8.24 15.68
N THR A 177 1.11 -8.58 14.39
CA THR A 177 2.26 -9.25 13.77
C THR A 177 3.50 -8.36 13.74
N VAL A 178 3.38 -7.09 13.35
CA VAL A 178 4.54 -6.18 13.24
C VAL A 178 4.96 -5.55 14.57
N TRP A 179 4.06 -5.49 15.56
CA TRP A 179 4.31 -4.81 16.82
C TRP A 179 5.62 -5.19 17.54
N PRO A 180 6.01 -6.48 17.63
CA PRO A 180 7.28 -6.87 18.25
C PRO A 180 8.51 -6.22 17.62
N HIS A 181 8.44 -5.89 16.33
CA HIS A 181 9.50 -5.20 15.58
C HIS A 181 9.48 -3.68 15.81
N LEU A 182 8.30 -3.10 16.06
CA LEU A 182 8.14 -1.67 16.31
C LEU A 182 8.43 -1.28 17.77
N MET A 183 8.02 -2.10 18.73
CA MET A 183 8.10 -1.80 20.17
C MET A 183 8.44 -3.08 20.94
N SER A 184 9.72 -3.47 20.86
CA SER A 184 10.20 -4.65 21.58
C SER A 184 10.04 -4.50 23.10
N GLY A 185 9.61 -5.59 23.76
CA GLY A 185 9.44 -5.65 25.20
C GLY A 185 8.16 -5.02 25.77
N SER A 186 7.46 -4.14 25.05
CA SER A 186 6.21 -3.54 25.54
C SER A 186 5.01 -4.04 24.74
N LYS A 187 3.93 -4.43 25.40
CA LYS A 187 2.70 -4.89 24.72
C LYS A 187 1.93 -3.69 24.17
N MET A 188 1.33 -3.83 22.98
CA MET A 188 0.52 -2.77 22.33
C MET A 188 -0.58 -2.20 23.23
N LYS A 189 -1.26 -3.05 24.00
CA LYS A 189 -2.31 -2.65 24.94
C LYS A 189 -1.83 -1.73 26.08
N ALA A 190 -0.52 -1.54 26.24
CA ALA A 190 0.05 -0.60 27.19
C ALA A 190 0.04 0.85 26.68
N PHE A 191 -0.26 1.06 25.40
CA PHE A 191 -0.32 2.36 24.76
C PHE A 191 -1.79 2.77 24.54
N SER A 192 -2.04 4.07 24.50
CA SER A 192 -3.36 4.61 24.19
C SER A 192 -3.78 4.23 22.76
N ALA A 193 -5.06 4.43 22.41
CA ALA A 193 -5.52 4.17 21.04
C ALA A 193 -4.94 5.18 20.05
N ASP A 194 -4.61 6.38 20.53
CA ASP A 194 -4.09 7.50 19.74
C ASP A 194 -2.55 7.54 19.69
N ASP A 195 -1.86 6.58 20.34
CA ASP A 195 -0.39 6.47 20.27
C ASP A 195 0.06 6.39 18.79
N PRO A 196 0.98 7.26 18.33
CA PRO A 196 1.34 7.33 16.92
C PRO A 196 1.95 6.03 16.37
N ILE A 197 2.71 5.26 17.19
CA ILE A 197 3.29 3.99 16.75
C ILE A 197 2.21 2.93 16.60
N ARG A 198 1.22 2.94 17.49
CA ARG A 198 0.04 2.06 17.38
C ARG A 198 -0.80 2.39 16.15
N LEU A 199 -1.08 3.68 15.89
CA LEU A 199 -1.79 4.10 14.68
C LEU A 199 -1.04 3.67 13.41
N LEU A 200 0.28 3.86 13.37
CA LEU A 200 1.13 3.41 12.27
C LEU A 200 1.09 1.89 12.07
N ALA A 201 1.11 1.11 13.14
CA ALA A 201 1.01 -0.35 13.08
C ALA A 201 -0.31 -0.82 12.44
N HIS A 202 -1.40 -0.08 12.66
CA HIS A 202 -2.72 -0.36 12.08
C HIS A 202 -2.91 0.19 10.66
N ASN A 203 -2.07 1.12 10.21
CA ASN A 203 -2.21 1.74 8.89
C ASN A 203 -1.72 0.81 7.79
N LEU A 204 -2.61 -0.02 7.22
CA LEU A 204 -2.27 -0.97 6.15
C LEU A 204 -1.64 -0.27 4.92
N ASP A 205 -2.10 0.94 4.58
CA ASP A 205 -1.59 1.69 3.42
C ASP A 205 -0.12 2.09 3.58
N PHE A 206 0.35 2.31 4.82
CA PHE A 206 1.79 2.52 5.10
C PHE A 206 2.61 1.25 4.77
N TRP A 207 2.05 0.07 4.99
CA TRP A 207 2.75 -1.20 4.84
C TRP A 207 2.69 -1.80 3.43
N VAL A 208 1.69 -1.43 2.61
CA VAL A 208 1.55 -1.94 1.23
C VAL A 208 2.78 -1.65 0.36
N PRO A 209 3.36 -0.44 0.34
CA PRO A 209 4.58 -0.18 -0.41
C PRO A 209 5.75 -1.04 0.06
N ALA A 210 5.90 -1.21 1.37
CA ALA A 210 6.99 -1.98 1.97
C ALA A 210 6.91 -3.47 1.61
N VAL A 211 5.75 -4.11 1.78
CA VAL A 211 5.59 -5.52 1.41
C VAL A 211 5.70 -5.72 -0.10
N THR A 212 5.26 -4.73 -0.90
CA THR A 212 5.41 -4.79 -2.35
C THR A 212 6.88 -4.73 -2.76
N ALA A 213 7.68 -3.88 -2.11
CA ALA A 213 9.13 -3.82 -2.32
C ALA A 213 9.78 -5.17 -1.95
N THR A 214 9.40 -5.78 -0.82
CA THR A 214 9.86 -7.12 -0.43
C THR A 214 9.53 -8.18 -1.48
N ILE A 215 8.29 -8.21 -2.00
CA ILE A 215 7.90 -9.13 -3.06
C ILE A 215 8.77 -8.94 -4.31
N GLN A 216 8.95 -7.69 -4.75
CA GLN A 216 9.76 -7.39 -5.94
C GLN A 216 11.23 -7.73 -5.74
N ASP A 217 11.80 -7.46 -4.57
CA ASP A 217 13.18 -7.79 -4.25
C ASP A 217 13.40 -9.31 -4.31
N ARG A 218 12.52 -10.10 -3.69
CA ARG A 218 12.57 -11.58 -3.77
C ARG A 218 12.43 -12.09 -5.21
N LEU A 219 11.47 -11.56 -5.97
CA LEU A 219 11.23 -11.98 -7.35
C LEU A 219 12.35 -11.58 -8.32
N ARG A 220 13.09 -10.50 -8.04
CA ARG A 220 14.26 -10.10 -8.86
C ARG A 220 15.39 -11.13 -8.79
N ASP A 221 15.45 -11.94 -7.75
CA ASP A 221 16.45 -13.00 -7.62
C ASP A 221 16.06 -14.29 -8.35
N PHE A 222 14.83 -14.36 -8.90
CA PHE A 222 14.39 -15.55 -9.62
C PHE A 222 15.13 -15.66 -10.96
N PRO A 223 15.46 -16.90 -11.40
CA PRO A 223 16.11 -17.12 -12.68
C PRO A 223 15.25 -16.63 -13.85
N GLU A 224 15.88 -16.32 -14.98
CA GLU A 224 15.18 -15.96 -16.21
C GLU A 224 14.64 -17.20 -16.93
N VAL A 225 13.45 -17.09 -17.54
CA VAL A 225 12.92 -18.08 -18.48
C VAL A 225 13.65 -17.89 -19.80
N ASP A 226 14.42 -18.89 -20.26
CA ASP A 226 15.10 -18.78 -21.55
C ASP A 226 14.08 -18.68 -22.71
N LYS A 227 14.00 -17.49 -23.30
CA LYS A 227 13.22 -17.18 -24.51
C LYS A 227 14.14 -16.85 -25.69
N GLY A 228 15.44 -17.15 -25.58
CA GLY A 228 16.44 -16.82 -26.60
C GLY A 228 16.74 -15.33 -26.74
N LYS A 229 16.38 -14.49 -25.76
CA LYS A 229 16.73 -13.06 -25.79
C LYS A 229 18.01 -12.79 -25.02
N THR A 230 18.92 -12.03 -25.62
CA THR A 230 20.09 -11.47 -24.95
C THR A 230 19.77 -10.07 -24.41
N PRO A 231 20.21 -9.74 -23.18
CA PRO A 231 20.07 -8.39 -22.64
C PRO A 231 20.65 -7.34 -23.59
N SER A 232 19.83 -6.37 -24.01
CA SER A 232 20.22 -5.36 -24.99
C SER A 232 19.48 -4.02 -24.78
N PRO A 233 20.04 -2.89 -25.26
CA PRO A 233 19.31 -1.63 -25.29
C PRO A 233 18.01 -1.75 -26.08
N VAL A 234 16.99 -1.02 -25.63
CA VAL A 234 15.66 -1.07 -26.24
C VAL A 234 15.60 -0.04 -27.36
N THR A 235 15.47 -0.49 -28.60
CA THR A 235 15.26 0.39 -29.76
C THR A 235 13.77 0.65 -29.97
N LEU A 236 13.38 1.92 -30.03
CA LEU A 236 12.02 2.37 -30.34
C LEU A 236 11.77 2.35 -31.85
N GLU A 237 10.51 2.48 -32.26
CA GLU A 237 10.11 2.47 -33.69
C GLU A 237 10.75 3.61 -34.50
N ASP A 238 11.04 4.73 -33.87
CA ASP A 238 11.73 5.88 -34.47
C ASP A 238 13.26 5.68 -34.59
N GLY A 239 13.77 4.53 -34.16
CA GLY A 239 15.19 4.19 -34.17
C GLY A 239 15.99 4.74 -32.98
N SER A 240 15.37 5.51 -32.09
CA SER A 240 16.00 5.98 -30.86
C SER A 240 16.12 4.86 -29.82
N VAL A 241 16.97 5.06 -28.80
CA VAL A 241 17.13 4.12 -27.69
C VAL A 241 16.33 4.62 -26.49
N LEU A 242 15.49 3.76 -25.92
CA LEU A 242 14.78 4.06 -24.68
C LEU A 242 15.79 4.12 -23.52
N ALA A 243 16.03 5.32 -23.01
CA ALA A 243 16.95 5.54 -21.91
C ALA A 243 16.47 4.83 -20.64
N GLY A 244 17.41 4.27 -19.88
CA GLY A 244 17.11 3.67 -18.58
C GLY A 244 16.40 2.31 -18.64
N ALA A 245 16.32 1.65 -19.80
CA ALA A 245 15.69 0.34 -19.96
C ALA A 245 16.59 -0.66 -20.70
N ILE A 246 16.50 -1.94 -20.33
CA ILE A 246 17.13 -3.07 -21.01
C ILE A 246 16.04 -4.08 -21.39
N ALA A 247 16.04 -4.53 -22.64
CA ALA A 247 15.20 -5.67 -23.06
C ALA A 247 15.87 -6.97 -22.64
N GLY A 248 15.10 -7.93 -22.14
CA GLY A 248 15.62 -9.25 -21.79
C GLY A 248 14.54 -10.31 -21.66
N ASN A 249 14.94 -11.50 -21.21
CA ASN A 249 14.02 -12.57 -20.89
C ASN A 249 13.19 -12.22 -19.64
N PRO A 250 11.92 -12.69 -19.54
CA PRO A 250 11.14 -12.58 -18.31
C PRO A 250 11.68 -13.51 -17.22
N ARG A 251 11.45 -13.19 -15.96
CA ARG A 251 11.80 -14.07 -14.83
C ARG A 251 10.82 -15.19 -14.63
N MET A 252 11.28 -16.31 -14.07
CA MET A 252 10.43 -17.41 -13.64
C MET A 252 9.43 -16.93 -12.59
N GLY A 253 8.28 -17.59 -12.53
CA GLY A 253 7.29 -17.42 -11.46
C GLY A 253 7.46 -18.52 -10.44
N GLY A 254 6.76 -18.41 -9.31
CA GLY A 254 6.87 -19.37 -8.23
C GLY A 254 6.36 -18.80 -6.91
N PRO A 255 6.58 -19.51 -5.79
CA PRO A 255 6.22 -18.99 -4.48
C PRO A 255 7.14 -17.83 -4.10
N VAL A 256 6.56 -16.66 -3.78
CA VAL A 256 7.31 -15.54 -3.18
C VAL A 256 7.68 -15.90 -1.73
N TRP A 257 6.75 -16.57 -1.04
CA TRP A 257 6.99 -17.27 0.21
C TRP A 257 5.97 -18.39 0.43
N PHE A 258 6.32 -19.33 1.31
CA PHE A 258 5.42 -20.39 1.78
C PHE A 258 5.83 -20.93 3.15
N GLY A 259 4.84 -21.19 4.00
CA GLY A 259 5.06 -21.66 5.36
C GLY A 259 5.36 -20.53 6.35
N GLU A 260 5.22 -20.82 7.65
CA GLU A 260 5.35 -19.84 8.73
C GLU A 260 6.76 -19.26 8.84
N ASP A 261 7.80 -20.08 8.64
CA ASP A 261 9.19 -19.64 8.76
C ASP A 261 9.56 -18.61 7.68
N ASP A 262 9.29 -18.93 6.40
CA ASP A 262 9.59 -18.04 5.28
C ASP A 262 8.70 -16.78 5.28
N ALA A 263 7.44 -16.91 5.69
CA ALA A 263 6.56 -15.76 5.89
C ALA A 263 7.05 -14.86 7.03
N GLN A 264 7.61 -15.43 8.10
CA GLN A 264 8.19 -14.65 9.20
C GLN A 264 9.43 -13.88 8.73
N ASP A 265 10.28 -14.48 7.90
CA ASP A 265 11.41 -13.79 7.28
C ASP A 265 10.93 -12.65 6.37
N ALA A 266 9.88 -12.89 5.57
CA ALA A 266 9.27 -11.87 4.72
C ALA A 266 8.66 -10.71 5.53
N VAL A 267 8.13 -10.96 6.74
CA VAL A 267 7.69 -9.90 7.66
C VAL A 267 8.89 -9.04 8.11
N VAL A 268 10.03 -9.66 8.46
CA VAL A 268 11.24 -8.91 8.85
C VAL A 268 11.71 -8.03 7.69
N GLU A 269 11.80 -8.61 6.49
CA GLU A 269 12.18 -7.89 5.27
C GLU A 269 11.21 -6.74 4.97
N THR A 270 9.91 -6.94 5.21
CA THR A 270 8.89 -5.89 5.06
C THR A 270 9.11 -4.74 6.04
N VAL A 271 9.48 -5.03 7.29
CA VAL A 271 9.83 -3.98 8.27
C VAL A 271 11.07 -3.20 7.84
N ASP A 272 12.10 -3.89 7.33
CA ASP A 272 13.29 -3.21 6.82
C ASP A 272 13.01 -2.42 5.52
N ALA A 273 12.12 -2.91 4.65
CA ALA A 273 11.65 -2.17 3.47
C ALA A 273 10.85 -0.92 3.85
N ALA A 274 10.06 -0.95 4.93
CA ALA A 274 9.34 0.22 5.44
C ALA A 274 10.30 1.31 5.94
N ASP A 275 11.50 0.95 6.41
CA ASP A 275 12.55 1.92 6.73
C ASP A 275 13.09 2.62 5.48
N ARG A 276 13.39 1.84 4.42
CA ARG A 276 13.88 2.40 3.15
C ARG A 276 12.86 3.29 2.44
N THR A 277 11.59 2.89 2.44
CA THR A 277 10.53 3.55 1.66
C THR A 277 9.78 4.63 2.44
N GLY A 278 9.63 4.45 3.76
CA GLY A 278 8.81 5.32 4.62
C GLY A 278 9.54 5.89 5.83
N GLN A 279 10.86 5.73 5.94
CA GLN A 279 11.68 6.21 7.07
C GLN A 279 11.18 5.71 8.43
N LEU A 280 10.70 4.47 8.49
CA LEU A 280 10.11 3.87 9.69
C LEU A 280 10.94 4.12 10.97
N ARG A 281 12.26 3.88 10.96
CA ARG A 281 13.10 4.09 12.16
C ARG A 281 13.15 5.55 12.56
N GLY A 282 13.23 6.47 11.60
CA GLY A 282 13.15 7.90 11.84
C GLY A 282 11.84 8.30 12.52
N ILE A 283 10.70 7.77 12.05
CA ILE A 283 9.39 7.98 12.66
C ILE A 283 9.35 7.43 14.09
N LEU A 284 9.80 6.18 14.29
CA LEU A 284 9.79 5.54 15.61
C LEU A 284 10.64 6.32 16.61
N ASP A 285 11.84 6.75 16.21
CA ASP A 285 12.75 7.51 17.07
C ASP A 285 12.18 8.89 17.39
N ALA A 286 11.59 9.58 16.41
CA ALA A 286 10.92 10.86 16.63
C ALA A 286 9.79 10.74 17.65
N VAL A 287 8.92 9.73 17.52
CA VAL A 287 7.82 9.49 18.47
C VAL A 287 8.36 9.13 19.84
N ARG A 288 9.33 8.21 19.93
CA ARG A 288 9.93 7.77 21.21
C ARG A 288 10.61 8.90 21.97
N SER A 289 11.26 9.84 21.26
CA SER A 289 11.91 10.99 21.86
C SER A 289 10.95 12.07 22.38
N HIS A 290 9.71 12.09 21.90
CA HIS A 290 8.70 13.11 22.22
C HIS A 290 7.45 12.56 22.90
N ARG A 291 7.53 11.35 23.48
CA ARG A 291 6.39 10.73 24.17
C ARG A 291 5.84 11.60 25.29
N VAL A 292 4.53 11.58 25.44
CA VAL A 292 3.78 12.22 26.52
C VAL A 292 3.02 11.19 27.35
N GLU A 293 2.51 11.59 28.51
CA GLU A 293 1.76 10.68 29.40
C GLU A 293 0.52 10.09 28.71
N ASP A 294 -0.16 10.88 27.87
CA ASP A 294 -1.36 10.49 27.12
C ASP A 294 -1.11 9.41 26.06
N ASP A 295 0.16 9.15 25.68
CA ASP A 295 0.52 8.04 24.79
C ASP A 295 0.40 6.67 25.48
N PHE A 296 0.32 6.66 26.82
CA PHE A 296 0.24 5.43 27.60
C PHE A 296 -1.20 5.15 28.06
N SER A 297 -1.56 3.88 28.04
CA SER A 297 -2.75 3.41 28.74
C SER A 297 -2.49 3.33 30.26
N SER A 298 -3.53 2.96 31.02
CA SER A 298 -3.39 2.63 32.44
C SER A 298 -2.55 1.38 32.73
N GLN A 299 -2.17 0.59 31.71
CA GLN A 299 -1.41 -0.64 31.91
C GLN A 299 0.10 -0.37 32.03
N TRP A 300 0.75 -1.16 32.89
CA TRP A 300 2.19 -1.11 33.06
C TRP A 300 2.92 -1.66 31.81
N SER A 301 4.04 -1.01 31.46
CA SER A 301 5.00 -1.48 30.45
C SER A 301 6.40 -0.95 30.73
N TYR A 302 7.42 -1.61 30.18
CA TYR A 302 8.79 -1.12 30.24
C TYR A 302 8.96 0.27 29.60
N ALA A 303 8.24 0.55 28.51
CA ALA A 303 8.27 1.87 27.87
C ALA A 303 7.71 2.97 28.80
N ARG A 304 6.62 2.67 29.53
CA ARG A 304 6.05 3.60 30.52
C ARG A 304 6.99 3.79 31.70
N GLU A 305 7.58 2.71 32.22
CA GLU A 305 8.53 2.78 33.32
C GLU A 305 9.78 3.60 32.94
N ASP A 306 10.32 3.41 31.73
CA ASP A 306 11.46 4.19 31.23
C ASP A 306 11.10 5.67 31.06
N PHE A 307 9.90 5.97 30.55
CA PHE A 307 9.37 7.33 30.47
C PHE A 307 9.26 7.98 31.87
N GLU A 308 8.61 7.33 32.83
CA GLU A 308 8.47 7.81 34.20
C GLU A 308 9.85 7.99 34.88
N ARG A 309 10.79 7.06 34.67
CA ARG A 309 12.17 7.18 35.17
C ARG A 309 12.90 8.38 34.59
N LYS A 310 12.74 8.67 33.29
CA LYS A 310 13.31 9.85 32.64
C LYS A 310 12.68 11.14 33.15
N LEU A 311 11.37 11.12 33.44
CA LEU A 311 10.62 12.25 33.99
C LEU A 311 11.03 12.56 35.43
N HIS A 312 11.17 11.54 36.28
CA HIS A 312 11.46 11.69 37.71
C HIS A 312 12.96 11.73 38.05
N GLY A 313 13.85 11.25 37.17
CA GLY A 313 15.29 11.12 37.41
C GLY A 313 16.12 12.40 37.27
N LYS A 314 15.55 13.50 36.80
CA LYS A 314 16.24 14.81 36.73
C LYS A 314 15.30 15.89 37.22
N ARG A 315 15.76 16.77 38.11
CA ARG A 315 15.14 18.08 38.42
C ARG A 315 15.08 18.94 37.15
N ARG A 316 14.21 18.60 36.20
CA ARG A 316 13.90 19.40 35.02
C ARG A 316 12.56 20.06 35.30
N LYS A 317 12.55 21.40 35.31
CA LYS A 317 11.31 22.16 35.11
C LYS A 317 10.63 21.55 33.87
N VAL A 318 9.39 21.13 34.02
CA VAL A 318 8.53 20.77 32.89
C VAL A 318 8.41 22.04 32.05
N THR A 319 9.22 22.12 31.00
CA THR A 319 9.08 23.13 29.96
C THR A 319 8.26 22.45 28.88
N VAL A 320 6.99 22.83 28.77
CA VAL A 320 6.17 22.50 27.61
C VAL A 320 6.87 23.10 26.38
N LYS A 321 7.47 22.24 25.57
CA LYS A 321 7.98 22.59 24.24
C LYS A 321 7.10 21.86 23.24
N LEU A 322 6.22 22.62 22.60
CA LEU A 322 5.61 22.20 21.34
C LEU A 322 6.77 22.14 20.33
N VAL A 323 7.05 20.95 19.81
CA VAL A 323 8.08 20.71 18.81
C VAL A 323 7.36 20.29 17.54
N GLU A 324 7.45 21.13 16.51
CA GLU A 324 7.03 20.79 15.15
C GLU A 324 7.87 19.65 14.61
N LEU A 325 7.21 18.61 14.09
CA LEU A 325 7.84 17.61 13.25
C LEU A 325 8.18 18.25 11.90
N THR A 326 9.43 18.62 11.69
CA THR A 326 9.95 18.91 10.35
C THR A 326 10.13 17.60 9.59
N ASP A 327 9.63 17.61 8.35
CA ASP A 327 9.87 16.65 7.27
C ASP A 327 9.33 15.23 7.50
N THR A 328 8.02 15.05 7.27
CA THR A 328 7.50 13.78 6.76
C THR A 328 6.88 14.04 5.38
N ILE A 329 7.43 13.40 4.36
CA ILE A 329 6.75 13.25 3.07
C ILE A 329 5.47 12.48 3.38
N PRO A 330 4.28 12.99 3.00
CA PRO A 330 3.03 12.34 3.34
C PRO A 330 3.00 10.92 2.75
N VAL A 331 2.86 9.92 3.62
CA VAL A 331 2.59 8.53 3.23
C VAL A 331 1.16 8.51 2.68
N GLN A 332 1.07 8.38 1.37
CA GLN A 332 -0.17 8.48 0.60
C GLN A 332 -0.97 7.19 0.69
N GLY A 333 -2.26 7.31 1.00
CA GLY A 333 -3.21 6.21 0.85
C GLY A 333 -3.63 6.03 -0.63
N PRO A 334 -4.13 4.85 -1.03
CA PRO A 334 -4.68 4.54 -2.37
C PRO A 334 -5.91 5.37 -2.79
N GLU A 335 -6.32 6.35 -1.97
CA GLU A 335 -7.38 7.31 -2.29
C GLU A 335 -6.87 8.55 -3.05
N SER A 336 -5.54 8.76 -3.12
CA SER A 336 -4.97 9.86 -3.89
C SER A 336 -5.10 9.57 -5.38
N GLU A 337 -6.15 10.11 -6.01
CA GLU A 337 -6.26 10.15 -7.48
C GLU A 337 -5.04 10.88 -8.05
N VAL A 338 -4.43 10.31 -9.10
CA VAL A 338 -3.31 10.94 -9.83
C VAL A 338 -3.65 12.37 -10.31
N LEU A 339 -4.94 12.66 -10.51
CA LEU A 339 -5.48 13.99 -10.81
C LEU A 339 -5.44 14.96 -9.62
N GLY A 340 -5.63 14.46 -8.39
CA GLY A 340 -5.54 15.25 -7.16
C GLY A 340 -4.15 15.83 -6.92
N ASN A 341 -3.09 15.13 -7.36
CA ASN A 341 -1.71 15.63 -7.28
C ASN A 341 -1.42 16.77 -8.27
N LEU A 342 -2.00 16.74 -9.48
CA LEU A 342 -1.85 17.82 -10.46
C LEU A 342 -2.67 19.06 -10.07
N VAL A 343 -3.94 18.88 -9.70
CA VAL A 343 -4.85 19.97 -9.32
C VAL A 343 -4.40 20.65 -8.02
N THR A 344 -3.90 19.88 -7.05
CA THR A 344 -3.40 20.46 -5.79
C THR A 344 -2.12 21.24 -6.02
N ASN A 345 -1.20 20.78 -6.88
CA ASN A 345 0.02 21.51 -7.19
C ASN A 345 -0.23 22.79 -8.00
N ASP A 346 -1.14 22.75 -8.97
CA ASP A 346 -1.54 23.92 -9.77
C ASP A 346 -2.32 24.95 -8.92
N PHE A 347 -3.21 24.49 -8.05
CA PHE A 347 -3.91 25.35 -7.09
C PHE A 347 -2.94 25.98 -6.08
N LEU A 348 -2.00 25.20 -5.52
CA LEU A 348 -0.98 25.72 -4.62
C LEU A 348 -0.11 26.77 -5.31
N ALA A 349 0.25 26.60 -6.58
CA ALA A 349 1.07 27.56 -7.34
C ALA A 349 0.40 28.95 -7.49
N LEU A 350 -0.93 29.05 -7.40
CA LEU A 350 -1.69 30.30 -7.48
C LEU A 350 -1.77 31.07 -6.15
N MET A 351 -1.28 30.47 -5.07
CA MET A 351 -1.40 30.99 -3.71
C MET A 351 -0.10 31.62 -3.24
N ASP A 352 -0.21 32.64 -2.37
CA ASP A 352 0.98 33.14 -1.67
C ASP A 352 1.57 32.07 -0.74
N ALA A 353 2.87 32.15 -0.48
CA ALA A 353 3.60 31.16 0.31
C ALA A 353 2.99 30.87 1.69
N ARG A 354 2.30 31.86 2.29
CA ARG A 354 1.65 31.70 3.60
C ARG A 354 0.32 30.98 3.50
N ASN A 355 -0.42 31.16 2.41
CA ASN A 355 -1.66 30.44 2.15
C ASN A 355 -1.41 29.01 1.69
N GLN A 356 -0.35 28.76 0.91
CA GLN A 356 0.11 27.40 0.56
C GLN A 356 0.36 26.56 1.82
N GLN A 357 1.10 27.13 2.77
CA GLN A 357 1.39 26.50 4.06
C GLN A 357 0.11 26.14 4.83
N ILE A 358 -0.92 26.98 4.82
CA ILE A 358 -2.20 26.68 5.48
C ILE A 358 -2.92 25.50 4.82
N VAL A 359 -2.93 25.42 3.48
CA VAL A 359 -3.56 24.31 2.75
C VAL A 359 -2.84 23.00 3.00
N VAL A 360 -1.50 23.02 3.01
CA VAL A 360 -0.68 21.86 3.35
C VAL A 360 -1.00 21.36 4.77
N LEU A 361 -1.15 22.26 5.74
CA LEU A 361 -1.52 21.92 7.12
C LEU A 361 -2.94 21.36 7.24
N LEU A 362 -3.90 21.88 6.47
CA LEU A 362 -5.26 21.32 6.44
C LEU A 362 -5.27 19.92 5.81
N ASN A 363 -4.50 19.71 4.74
CA ASN A 363 -4.41 18.43 4.04
C ASN A 363 -3.70 17.37 4.90
N SER A 364 -2.82 17.78 5.80
CA SER A 364 -2.22 16.91 6.82
C SER A 364 -3.13 16.65 8.02
N GLY A 365 -4.41 17.04 7.96
CA GLY A 365 -5.43 16.78 8.98
C GLY A 365 -5.49 17.81 10.11
N MET A 366 -4.67 18.87 10.09
CA MET A 366 -4.71 19.94 11.10
C MET A 366 -5.86 20.91 10.81
N THR A 367 -7.02 20.68 11.43
CA THR A 367 -8.25 21.45 11.15
C THR A 367 -8.53 22.60 12.12
N LYS A 368 -7.81 22.68 13.26
CA LYS A 368 -8.04 23.71 14.29
C LYS A 368 -7.27 24.98 13.99
N LYS A 369 -8.00 26.09 13.84
CA LYS A 369 -7.44 27.42 13.48
C LYS A 369 -6.42 27.98 14.47
N THR A 370 -6.54 27.61 15.75
CA THR A 370 -5.58 28.00 16.79
C THR A 370 -4.24 27.31 16.62
N GLU A 371 -4.26 26.01 16.26
CA GLU A 371 -3.06 25.20 16.01
C GLU A 371 -2.36 25.66 14.73
N ILE A 372 -3.12 25.95 13.66
CA ILE A 372 -2.57 26.53 12.42
C ILE A 372 -1.96 27.92 12.66
N ALA A 373 -2.57 28.74 13.54
CA ALA A 373 -2.07 30.07 13.86
C ALA A 373 -0.74 30.02 14.60
N GLU A 374 -0.65 29.08 15.53
CA GLU A 374 0.55 28.81 16.31
C GLU A 374 1.69 28.30 15.43
N VAL A 375 1.41 27.31 14.56
CA VAL A 375 2.35 26.74 13.57
C VAL A 375 2.89 27.80 12.61
N LEU A 376 2.05 28.73 12.15
CA LEU A 376 2.48 29.74 11.18
C LEU A 376 3.02 31.03 11.83
N GLY A 377 3.10 31.09 13.16
CA GLY A 377 3.65 32.21 13.91
C GLY A 377 2.73 33.44 13.95
N TYR A 378 1.42 33.25 13.87
CA TYR A 378 0.44 34.31 14.02
C TYR A 378 0.13 34.57 15.50
N ALA A 379 0.06 35.85 15.88
CA ALA A 379 -0.26 36.25 17.26
C ALA A 379 -1.67 35.86 17.73
N ASN A 380 -2.59 35.56 16.80
CA ASN A 380 -3.94 35.07 17.10
C ASN A 380 -4.57 34.34 15.90
N HIS A 381 -5.60 33.53 16.18
CA HIS A 381 -6.33 32.75 15.17
C HIS A 381 -7.19 33.58 14.20
N SER A 382 -7.31 34.90 14.43
CA SER A 382 -8.07 35.78 13.54
C SER A 382 -7.37 36.00 12.20
N ALA A 383 -6.04 35.97 12.18
CA ALA A 383 -5.25 36.06 10.95
C ALA A 383 -5.42 34.82 10.06
N ILE A 384 -5.45 33.63 10.67
CA ILE A 384 -5.77 32.37 9.97
C ILE A 384 -7.19 32.39 9.43
N SER A 385 -8.16 32.88 10.19
CA SER A 385 -9.55 33.00 9.73
C SER A 385 -9.68 33.89 8.48
N LYS A 386 -8.92 35.00 8.43
CA LYS A 386 -8.88 35.89 7.24
C LYS A 386 -8.22 35.21 6.04
N ARG A 387 -7.13 34.48 6.26
CA ARG A 387 -6.44 33.73 5.20
C ARG A 387 -7.27 32.58 4.67
N LEU A 388 -7.93 31.79 5.52
CA LEU A 388 -8.89 30.76 5.10
C LEU A 388 -10.02 31.34 4.25
N ALA A 389 -10.53 32.53 4.59
CA ALA A 389 -11.52 33.23 3.78
C ALA A 389 -10.97 33.76 2.44
N GLN A 390 -9.66 33.99 2.32
CA GLN A 390 -8.99 34.33 1.06
C GLN A 390 -8.74 33.07 0.21
N ILE A 391 -8.24 32.00 0.84
CA ILE A 391 -8.06 30.67 0.23
C ILE A 391 -9.37 30.18 -0.36
N ARG A 392 -10.48 30.28 0.39
CA ARG A 392 -11.81 29.88 -0.07
C ARG A 392 -12.27 30.67 -1.30
N ARG A 393 -12.05 32.00 -1.31
CA ARG A 393 -12.38 32.85 -2.46
C ARG A 393 -11.50 32.55 -3.69
N THR A 394 -10.22 32.26 -3.48
CA THR A 394 -9.31 31.84 -4.55
C THR A 394 -9.71 30.47 -5.11
N ALA A 395 -10.11 29.54 -4.24
CA ALA A 395 -10.65 28.24 -4.64
C ALA A 395 -11.96 28.40 -5.41
N GLU A 396 -12.93 29.18 -4.91
CA GLU A 396 -14.20 29.47 -5.61
C GLU A 396 -13.92 30.05 -7.02
N VAL A 397 -13.03 31.03 -7.16
CA VAL A 397 -12.68 31.60 -8.48
C VAL A 397 -11.97 30.59 -9.40
N TYR A 398 -11.10 29.74 -8.86
CA TYR A 398 -10.33 28.75 -9.63
C TYR A 398 -11.18 27.55 -10.07
N PHE A 399 -12.07 27.07 -9.20
CA PHE A 399 -12.89 25.89 -9.43
C PHE A 399 -14.27 26.19 -10.05
N ASP A 400 -14.79 27.42 -9.94
CA ASP A 400 -16.03 27.84 -10.62
C ASP A 400 -15.76 28.48 -12.01
N GLY A 401 -14.48 28.63 -12.39
CA GLY A 401 -14.02 29.24 -13.65
C GLY A 401 -13.56 28.25 -14.73
N THR A 402 -13.58 26.95 -14.43
CA THR A 402 -13.38 25.80 -15.34
C THR A 402 -14.65 24.98 -15.39
#